data_AF-A0A832ZNF7-F1
#
_entry.id   AF-A0A832ZNF7-F1
#
_cell.length_a   1.000
_cell.length_b   1.000
_cell.length_c   1.000
_cell.angle_alpha   90.00
_cell.angle_beta   90.00
_cell.angle_gamma   90.00
#
_symmetry.space_group_name_H-M   'P 1'
#
loop_
_entity.id
_entity.type
_entity.pdbx_description
1 polymer ?
#
loop_
_entity_poly.entity_id
_entity_poly.type
_entity_poly.pdbx_seq_one_letter_code
_entity_poly.pdbx_strand_id
1 'polypeptide(L)'
;LNELVREHEDYIRIVAELGSRSNLTIDALKKLGFSEGKARRIVEAAKKSMGADISEEDIIPMQTLAKIVLELYKLRSDIADYIDTVMKEVAPNVTALVGPLLGARLLSLAGGLDELAKLPASTIQVLGAEKALFRALRTGGKPPKHGVIFQFPYIHKSPRWQRGKIARALAAKLAIAAKVDAFTGRYIGDKLREDLMKRIEEIKQLYPKPPKRKLEERKRVEEKRVPKRKKRRKR
;
A
#
# COMPACT_ATOMS: atom_id res chain seq x y z
N LEU A 1 -4.51 1.50 26.54
CA LEU A 1 -4.55 2.55 25.49
C LEU A 1 -4.41 1.97 24.07
N ASN A 2 -3.40 1.10 23.83
CA ASN A 2 -3.11 0.50 22.51
C ASN A 2 -4.32 -0.12 21.79
N GLU A 3 -5.17 -0.89 22.48
CA GLU A 3 -6.35 -1.53 21.85
C GLU A 3 -7.52 -0.57 21.59
N LEU A 4 -7.58 0.54 22.34
CA LEU A 4 -8.67 1.51 22.28
C LEU A 4 -8.46 2.55 21.17
N VAL A 5 -7.19 2.86 20.86
CA VAL A 5 -6.79 3.84 19.85
C VAL A 5 -6.00 3.11 18.77
N ARG A 6 -6.68 2.73 17.69
CA ARG A 6 -6.09 1.96 16.59
C ARG A 6 -5.24 2.80 15.64
N GLU A 7 -5.59 4.08 15.48
CA GLU A 7 -4.84 4.98 14.62
C GLU A 7 -3.57 5.45 15.33
N HIS A 8 -2.43 5.25 14.69
CA HIS A 8 -1.13 5.57 15.29
C HIS A 8 -0.97 7.07 15.56
N GLU A 9 -1.45 7.92 14.66
CA GLU A 9 -1.37 9.37 14.82
C GLU A 9 -2.14 9.85 16.06
N ASP A 10 -3.37 9.35 16.25
CA ASP A 10 -4.21 9.63 17.42
C ASP A 10 -3.55 9.16 18.73
N TYR A 11 -2.95 7.96 18.71
CA TYR A 11 -2.23 7.43 19.88
C TYR A 11 -1.05 8.32 20.26
N ILE A 12 -0.24 8.69 19.27
CA ILE A 12 0.94 9.53 19.45
C ILE A 12 0.55 10.93 19.92
N ARG A 13 -0.56 11.47 19.41
CA ARG A 13 -1.09 12.78 19.83
C ARG A 13 -1.47 12.79 21.31
N ILE A 14 -2.10 11.72 21.81
CA ILE A 14 -2.41 11.57 23.24
C ILE A 14 -1.12 11.54 24.07
N VAL A 15 -0.13 10.75 23.65
CA VAL A 15 1.14 10.64 24.38
C VAL A 15 1.90 11.97 24.38
N ALA A 16 2.00 12.64 23.24
CA ALA A 16 2.71 13.91 23.09
C ALA A 16 2.14 15.03 23.98
N GLU A 17 0.81 15.13 24.07
CA GLU A 17 0.13 16.24 24.75
C GLU A 17 -0.21 15.95 26.21
N LEU A 18 -0.59 14.71 26.54
CA LEU A 18 -1.10 14.36 27.88
C LEU A 18 -0.06 13.61 28.71
N GLY A 19 0.82 12.83 28.07
CA GLY A 19 1.89 12.09 28.73
C GLY A 19 1.34 11.08 29.74
N SER A 20 1.32 11.48 31.02
CA SER A 20 0.87 10.65 32.12
C SER A 20 -0.62 10.30 32.06
N ARG A 21 -0.95 9.13 32.62
CA ARG A 21 -2.33 8.62 32.74
C ARG A 21 -3.23 9.51 33.59
N SER A 22 -2.67 10.26 34.54
CA SER A 22 -3.39 11.19 35.42
C SER A 22 -3.97 12.39 34.66
N ASN A 23 -3.32 12.81 33.58
CA ASN A 23 -3.72 13.97 32.79
C ASN A 23 -4.82 13.65 31.76
N LEU A 24 -5.22 12.38 31.65
CA LEU A 24 -6.28 11.93 30.76
C LEU A 24 -7.65 12.33 31.31
N THR A 25 -8.10 13.54 30.97
CA THR A 25 -9.44 14.03 31.27
C THR A 25 -10.33 14.02 30.04
N ILE A 26 -11.66 13.99 30.24
CA ILE A 26 -12.63 14.03 29.13
C ILE A 26 -12.45 15.31 28.32
N ASP A 27 -12.22 16.44 28.98
CA ASP A 27 -12.06 17.73 28.32
C ASP A 27 -10.75 17.81 27.52
N ALA A 28 -9.65 17.29 28.05
CA ALA A 28 -8.39 17.21 27.34
C ALA A 28 -8.50 16.33 26.08
N LEU A 29 -9.15 15.18 26.17
CA LEU A 29 -9.38 14.30 25.01
C LEU A 29 -10.36 14.92 24.01
N LYS A 30 -11.36 15.67 24.46
CA LYS A 30 -12.25 16.43 23.57
C LYS A 30 -11.47 17.50 22.80
N LYS A 31 -10.54 18.22 23.44
CA LYS A 31 -9.66 19.20 22.77
C LYS A 31 -8.79 18.57 21.68
N LEU A 32 -8.40 17.31 21.83
CA LEU A 32 -7.63 16.56 20.82
C LEU A 32 -8.49 16.01 19.67
N GLY A 33 -9.81 16.23 19.69
CA GLY A 33 -10.74 15.82 18.64
C GLY A 33 -11.40 14.45 18.85
N PHE A 34 -11.24 13.84 20.03
CA PHE A 34 -11.91 12.56 20.32
C PHE A 34 -13.39 12.76 20.66
N SER A 35 -14.24 11.86 20.16
CA SER A 35 -15.65 11.84 20.52
C SER A 35 -15.85 11.54 22.01
N GLU A 36 -16.92 12.08 22.59
CA GLU A 36 -17.18 11.92 24.03
C GLU A 36 -17.27 10.46 24.47
N GLY A 37 -17.86 9.59 23.64
CA GLY A 37 -17.93 8.16 23.91
C GLY A 37 -16.56 7.48 23.94
N LYS A 38 -15.63 7.86 23.04
CA LYS A 38 -14.25 7.35 23.06
C LYS A 38 -13.47 7.90 24.24
N ALA A 39 -13.60 9.20 24.52
CA ALA A 39 -12.95 9.85 25.64
C ALA A 39 -13.32 9.19 26.98
N ARG A 40 -14.60 8.94 27.24
CA ARG A 40 -15.07 8.24 28.46
C ARG A 40 -14.44 6.86 28.61
N ARG A 41 -14.40 6.06 27.52
CA ARG A 41 -13.77 4.73 27.53
C ARG A 41 -12.27 4.79 27.83
N ILE A 42 -11.56 5.78 27.28
CA ILE A 42 -10.13 5.96 27.52
C ILE A 42 -9.88 6.32 29.00
N VAL A 43 -10.65 7.26 29.55
CA VAL A 43 -10.53 7.68 30.96
C VAL A 43 -10.85 6.53 31.91
N GLU A 44 -11.90 5.75 31.63
CA GLU A 44 -12.26 4.59 32.43
C GLU A 44 -11.16 3.52 32.40
N ALA A 45 -10.60 3.25 31.22
CA ALA A 45 -9.48 2.33 31.06
C ALA A 45 -8.19 2.84 31.73
N ALA A 46 -7.96 4.16 31.74
CA ALA A 46 -6.83 4.77 32.45
C ALA A 46 -6.94 4.55 33.96
N LYS A 47 -8.15 4.72 34.54
CA LYS A 47 -8.41 4.47 35.97
C LYS A 47 -8.24 3.00 36.37
N LYS A 48 -8.64 2.08 35.49
CA LYS A 48 -8.52 0.62 35.70
C LYS A 48 -7.17 0.06 35.23
N SER A 49 -6.24 0.91 34.82
CA SER A 49 -4.97 0.47 34.23
C SER A 49 -4.06 -0.16 35.28
N MET A 50 -3.67 -1.41 35.05
CA MET A 50 -2.64 -2.13 35.82
C MET A 50 -1.21 -1.74 35.40
N GLY A 51 -1.04 -0.68 34.60
CA GLY A 51 0.27 -0.20 34.17
C GLY A 51 1.10 0.35 35.33
N ALA A 52 2.43 0.35 35.16
CA ALA A 52 3.36 0.94 36.11
C ALA A 52 3.23 2.48 36.13
N ASP A 53 3.48 3.08 37.30
CA ASP A 53 3.76 4.50 37.38
C ASP A 53 5.12 4.79 36.75
N ILE A 54 5.18 5.86 35.97
CA ILE A 54 6.37 6.28 35.23
C ILE A 54 6.74 7.66 35.76
N SER A 55 8.03 7.90 35.99
CA SER A 55 8.53 9.20 36.44
C SER A 55 8.40 10.24 35.33
N GLU A 56 8.32 11.53 35.70
CA GLU A 56 8.32 12.61 34.72
C GLU A 56 9.61 12.61 33.87
N GLU A 57 10.75 12.24 34.47
CA GLU A 57 12.04 12.13 33.78
C GLU A 57 12.00 11.08 32.65
N ASP A 58 11.27 9.99 32.83
CA ASP A 58 11.09 8.95 31.81
C ASP A 58 10.00 9.31 30.79
N ILE A 59 9.00 10.10 31.17
CA ILE A 59 7.91 10.55 30.28
C ILE A 59 8.42 11.56 29.27
N ILE A 60 9.32 12.46 29.66
CA ILE A 60 9.84 13.54 28.80
C ILE A 60 10.45 13.00 27.50
N PRO A 61 11.35 11.99 27.50
CA PRO A 61 11.85 11.37 26.28
C PRO A 61 10.74 10.77 25.40
N MET A 62 9.73 10.12 26.01
CA MET A 62 8.61 9.53 25.27
C MET A 62 7.77 10.60 24.57
N GLN A 63 7.48 11.71 25.26
CA GLN A 63 6.76 12.84 24.69
C GLN A 63 7.58 13.52 23.59
N THR A 64 8.89 13.64 23.78
CA THR A 64 9.80 14.22 22.78
C THR A 64 9.77 13.40 21.48
N LEU A 65 9.91 12.08 21.58
CA LEU A 65 9.76 11.19 20.43
C LEU A 65 8.38 11.32 19.79
N ALA A 66 7.32 11.37 20.60
CA ALA A 66 5.97 11.52 20.09
C ALA A 66 5.79 12.82 19.29
N LYS A 67 6.32 13.95 19.77
CA LYS A 67 6.30 15.23 19.06
C LYS A 67 7.05 15.17 17.73
N ILE A 68 8.26 14.60 17.72
CA ILE A 68 9.03 14.40 16.48
C ILE A 68 8.21 13.59 15.46
N VAL A 69 7.54 12.53 15.90
CA VAL A 69 6.72 11.73 14.99
C VAL A 69 5.52 12.52 14.46
N LEU A 70 4.87 13.37 15.27
CA LEU A 70 3.81 14.27 14.79
C LEU A 70 4.34 15.27 13.76
N GLU A 71 5.54 15.82 13.96
CA GLU A 71 6.19 16.68 12.96
C GLU A 71 6.45 15.92 11.65
N LEU A 72 6.87 14.66 11.72
CA LEU A 72 7.02 13.81 10.52
C LEU A 72 5.69 13.56 9.81
N TYR A 73 4.58 13.40 10.55
CA TYR A 73 3.24 13.31 9.95
C TYR A 73 2.87 14.60 9.20
N LYS A 74 3.13 15.77 9.80
CA LYS A 74 2.90 17.07 9.18
C LYS A 74 3.75 17.24 7.92
N LEU A 75 5.06 17.00 8.02
CA LEU A 75 5.99 17.06 6.89
C LEU A 75 5.55 16.13 5.74
N ARG A 76 5.08 14.92 6.06
CA ARG A 76 4.55 14.00 5.06
C ARG A 76 3.32 14.58 4.34
N SER A 77 2.43 15.28 5.05
CA SER A 77 1.29 15.96 4.44
C SER A 77 1.75 17.09 3.52
N ASP A 78 2.64 17.96 4.00
CA ASP A 78 3.16 19.09 3.22
C ASP A 78 3.84 18.63 1.92
N ILE A 79 4.62 17.55 1.98
CA ILE A 79 5.24 16.93 0.79
C ILE A 79 4.18 16.31 -0.12
N ALA A 80 3.14 15.69 0.42
CA ALA A 80 2.06 15.10 -0.40
C ALA A 80 1.29 16.19 -1.17
N ASP A 81 1.05 17.34 -0.55
CA ASP A 81 0.39 18.49 -1.17
C ASP A 81 1.27 19.14 -2.25
N TYR A 82 2.58 19.21 -2.00
CA TYR A 82 3.56 19.62 -3.01
C TYR A 82 3.55 18.66 -4.22
N ILE A 83 3.58 17.34 -3.98
CA ILE A 83 3.51 16.33 -5.04
C ILE A 83 2.19 16.44 -5.82
N ASP A 84 1.06 16.70 -5.14
CA ASP A 84 -0.23 16.88 -5.81
C ASP A 84 -0.20 18.06 -6.79
N THR A 85 0.37 19.18 -6.36
CA THR A 85 0.50 20.39 -7.19
C THR A 85 1.39 20.12 -8.40
N VAL A 86 2.59 19.59 -8.18
CA VAL A 86 3.58 19.33 -9.25
C VAL A 86 3.08 18.26 -10.22
N MET A 87 2.42 17.21 -9.74
CA MET A 87 1.96 16.13 -10.63
C MET A 87 0.80 16.58 -11.54
N LYS A 88 -0.06 17.48 -11.07
CA LYS A 88 -1.12 18.07 -11.91
C LYS A 88 -0.56 18.93 -13.04
N GLU A 89 0.59 19.56 -12.81
CA GLU A 89 1.30 20.33 -13.84
C GLU A 89 2.05 19.42 -14.81
N VAL A 90 2.82 18.45 -14.30
CA VAL A 90 3.71 17.62 -15.11
C VAL A 90 2.99 16.48 -15.84
N ALA A 91 2.07 15.80 -15.17
CA ALA A 91 1.39 14.62 -15.69
C ALA A 91 -0.11 14.61 -15.32
N PRO A 92 -0.91 15.55 -15.85
CA PRO A 92 -2.32 15.68 -15.50
C PRO A 92 -3.15 14.44 -15.87
N ASN A 93 -2.85 13.76 -16.99
CA ASN A 93 -3.60 12.58 -17.39
C ASN A 93 -3.29 11.36 -16.52
N VAL A 94 -2.02 11.14 -16.15
CA VAL A 94 -1.62 10.10 -15.20
C VAL A 94 -2.25 10.37 -13.83
N THR A 95 -2.25 11.63 -13.37
CA THR A 95 -2.87 12.04 -12.10
C THR A 95 -4.36 11.74 -12.09
N ALA A 96 -5.09 12.05 -13.16
CA ALA A 96 -6.52 11.78 -13.26
C ALA A 96 -6.87 10.28 -13.12
N LEU A 97 -5.98 9.38 -13.55
CA LEU A 97 -6.17 7.94 -13.49
C LEU A 97 -5.85 7.35 -12.11
N VAL A 98 -4.65 7.63 -11.57
CA VAL A 98 -4.14 6.93 -10.37
C VAL A 98 -3.92 7.82 -9.16
N GLY A 99 -4.10 9.13 -9.30
CA GLY A 99 -3.77 10.13 -8.29
C GLY A 99 -2.28 10.49 -8.29
N PRO A 100 -1.94 11.60 -7.61
CA PRO A 100 -0.61 12.20 -7.68
C PRO A 100 0.48 11.32 -7.05
N LEU A 101 0.20 10.72 -5.89
CA LEU A 101 1.19 9.92 -5.15
C LEU A 101 1.60 8.65 -5.90
N LEU A 102 0.64 7.95 -6.51
CA LEU A 102 0.93 6.75 -7.30
C LEU A 102 1.53 7.12 -8.66
N GLY A 103 1.11 8.24 -9.26
CA GLY A 103 1.73 8.81 -10.45
C GLY A 103 3.21 9.15 -10.24
N ALA A 104 3.53 9.90 -9.17
CA ALA A 104 4.90 10.23 -8.77
C ALA A 104 5.77 8.98 -8.64
N ARG A 105 5.22 7.95 -8.01
CA ARG A 105 5.94 6.70 -7.79
C ARG A 105 6.21 5.95 -9.10
N LEU A 106 5.28 5.99 -10.06
CA LEU A 106 5.50 5.42 -11.40
C LEU A 106 6.58 6.17 -12.16
N LEU A 107 6.57 7.51 -12.12
CA LEU A 107 7.62 8.34 -12.73
C LEU A 107 8.99 8.05 -12.09
N SER A 108 9.06 8.00 -10.77
CA SER A 108 10.28 7.68 -10.04
C SER A 108 10.85 6.31 -10.41
N LEU A 109 10.00 5.28 -10.55
CA LEU A 109 10.42 3.94 -10.95
C LEU A 109 10.83 3.85 -12.42
N ALA A 110 10.20 4.64 -13.30
CA ALA A 110 10.53 4.67 -14.72
C ALA A 110 11.78 5.51 -15.03
N GLY A 111 12.13 6.46 -14.16
CA GLY A 111 13.21 7.43 -14.38
C GLY A 111 12.76 8.76 -14.97
N GLY A 112 11.45 9.02 -15.06
CA GLY A 112 10.87 10.26 -15.59
C GLY A 112 9.62 10.03 -16.44
N LEU A 113 9.01 11.12 -16.90
CA LEU A 113 7.80 11.08 -17.73
C LEU A 113 8.11 10.55 -19.14
N ASP A 114 9.21 11.00 -19.74
CA ASP A 114 9.63 10.56 -21.07
C ASP A 114 9.91 9.06 -21.13
N GLU A 115 10.61 8.54 -20.12
CA GLU A 115 10.87 7.11 -20.01
C GLU A 115 9.59 6.33 -19.77
N LEU A 116 8.70 6.81 -18.88
CA LEU A 116 7.40 6.18 -18.66
C LEU A 116 6.56 6.11 -19.96
N ALA A 117 6.60 7.15 -20.79
CA ALA A 117 5.87 7.22 -22.06
C ALA A 117 6.40 6.22 -23.11
N LYS A 118 7.70 5.87 -23.06
CA LYS A 118 8.33 4.87 -23.94
C LYS A 118 8.00 3.43 -23.50
N LEU A 119 7.68 3.21 -22.23
CA LEU A 119 7.41 1.87 -21.72
C LEU A 119 6.11 1.27 -22.30
N PRO A 120 6.10 -0.04 -22.62
CA PRO A 120 4.87 -0.73 -22.97
C PRO A 120 4.00 -0.95 -21.73
N ALA A 121 2.69 -1.11 -21.95
CA ALA A 121 1.73 -1.38 -20.87
C ALA A 121 2.08 -2.62 -20.04
N SER A 122 2.69 -3.64 -20.65
CA SER A 122 3.15 -4.84 -19.95
C SER A 122 4.23 -4.54 -18.91
N THR A 123 5.15 -3.61 -19.20
CA THR A 123 6.18 -3.18 -18.25
C THR A 123 5.56 -2.31 -17.15
N ILE A 124 4.72 -1.33 -17.52
CA ILE A 124 4.01 -0.48 -16.54
C ILE A 124 3.20 -1.32 -15.55
N GLN A 125 2.60 -2.43 -16.01
CA GLN A 125 1.86 -3.35 -15.16
C GLN A 125 2.71 -3.92 -14.01
N VAL A 126 3.99 -4.15 -14.23
CA VAL A 126 4.89 -4.85 -13.30
C VAL A 126 6.03 -3.98 -12.74
N LEU A 127 6.05 -2.68 -13.04
CA LEU A 127 6.98 -1.70 -12.44
C LEU A 127 6.91 -1.78 -10.91
N GLY A 128 8.06 -1.86 -10.24
CA GLY A 128 8.19 -2.07 -8.80
C GLY A 128 8.07 -3.53 -8.34
N ALA A 129 7.92 -4.49 -9.25
CA ALA A 129 7.95 -5.94 -8.99
C ALA A 129 9.08 -6.67 -9.72
N GLU A 130 10.16 -5.96 -10.03
CA GLU A 130 11.33 -6.44 -10.78
C GLU A 130 11.89 -7.72 -10.17
N LYS A 131 12.10 -7.74 -8.85
CA LYS A 131 12.64 -8.92 -8.15
C LYS A 131 11.76 -10.17 -8.35
N ALA A 132 10.44 -10.02 -8.33
CA ALA A 132 9.51 -11.12 -8.54
C ALA A 132 9.43 -11.53 -10.01
N LEU A 133 9.48 -10.56 -10.92
CA LEU A 133 9.49 -10.77 -12.36
C LEU A 133 10.75 -11.50 -12.81
N PHE A 134 11.94 -11.02 -12.44
CA PHE A 134 13.21 -11.65 -12.78
C PHE A 134 13.35 -13.05 -12.19
N ARG A 135 12.84 -13.28 -10.97
CA ARG A 135 12.77 -14.64 -10.42
C ARG A 135 11.91 -15.55 -11.29
N ALA A 136 10.72 -15.09 -11.71
CA ALA A 136 9.83 -15.87 -12.56
C ALA A 136 10.46 -16.17 -13.94
N LEU A 137 11.13 -15.19 -14.55
CA LEU A 137 11.84 -15.37 -15.81
C LEU A 137 12.99 -16.39 -15.68
N ARG A 138 13.77 -16.33 -14.59
CA ARG A 138 14.90 -17.25 -14.37
C ARG A 138 14.46 -18.68 -14.08
N THR A 139 13.38 -18.87 -13.33
CA THR A 139 12.93 -20.21 -12.90
C THR A 139 11.79 -20.77 -13.75
N GLY A 140 11.33 -20.07 -14.79
CA GLY A 140 10.10 -20.41 -15.52
C GLY A 140 8.84 -20.38 -14.64
N GLY A 141 8.85 -19.58 -13.57
CA GLY A 141 7.76 -19.48 -12.61
C GLY A 141 6.59 -18.59 -13.07
N LYS A 142 5.54 -18.50 -12.26
CA LYS A 142 4.40 -17.60 -12.54
C LYS A 142 4.83 -16.13 -12.33
N PRO A 143 4.71 -15.24 -13.34
CA PRO A 143 5.09 -13.83 -13.22
C PRO A 143 4.16 -13.06 -12.28
N PRO A 144 4.60 -11.91 -11.72
CA PRO A 144 3.76 -11.05 -10.91
C PRO A 144 2.58 -10.49 -11.72
N LYS A 145 1.41 -10.36 -11.08
CA LYS A 145 0.20 -9.82 -11.73
C LYS A 145 0.19 -8.29 -11.81
N HIS A 146 0.88 -7.64 -10.90
CA HIS A 146 0.92 -6.19 -10.72
C HIS A 146 2.17 -5.84 -9.91
N GLY A 147 2.76 -4.69 -10.19
CA GLY A 147 3.80 -4.08 -9.37
C GLY A 147 3.22 -3.02 -8.43
N VAL A 148 3.80 -1.83 -8.47
CA VAL A 148 3.40 -0.69 -7.63
C VAL A 148 1.95 -0.27 -7.83
N ILE A 149 1.41 -0.48 -9.03
CA ILE A 149 -0.01 -0.22 -9.35
C ILE A 149 -0.99 -1.01 -8.48
N PHE A 150 -0.53 -2.01 -7.71
CA PHE A 150 -1.34 -2.68 -6.70
C PHE A 150 -1.98 -1.72 -5.69
N GLN A 151 -1.34 -0.59 -5.40
CA GLN A 151 -1.85 0.42 -4.48
C GLN A 151 -3.16 1.06 -4.96
N PHE A 152 -3.47 0.99 -6.26
CA PHE A 152 -4.73 1.48 -6.79
C PHE A 152 -5.94 0.81 -6.11
N PRO A 153 -6.92 1.57 -5.60
CA PRO A 153 -8.05 1.05 -4.82
C PRO A 153 -8.79 -0.13 -5.45
N TYR A 154 -9.06 -0.04 -6.76
CA TYR A 154 -9.79 -1.08 -7.48
C TYR A 154 -8.99 -2.37 -7.70
N ILE A 155 -7.67 -2.38 -7.44
CA ILE A 155 -6.85 -3.59 -7.51
C ILE A 155 -6.76 -4.23 -6.14
N HIS A 156 -6.29 -3.53 -5.10
CA HIS A 156 -6.06 -4.16 -3.80
C HIS A 156 -7.36 -4.61 -3.11
N LYS A 157 -8.45 -3.85 -3.25
CA LYS A 157 -9.77 -4.20 -2.69
C LYS A 157 -10.45 -5.34 -3.45
N SER A 158 -10.06 -5.58 -4.70
CA SER A 158 -10.70 -6.61 -5.54
C SER A 158 -10.23 -8.04 -5.22
N PRO A 159 -11.07 -9.06 -5.49
CA PRO A 159 -10.72 -10.46 -5.35
C PRO A 159 -9.50 -10.89 -6.18
N ARG A 160 -8.70 -11.84 -5.67
CA ARG A 160 -7.41 -12.27 -6.25
C ARG A 160 -7.45 -12.70 -7.72
N TRP A 161 -8.60 -13.18 -8.21
CA TRP A 161 -8.79 -13.61 -9.60
C TRP A 161 -9.14 -12.47 -10.57
N GLN A 162 -9.61 -11.33 -10.06
CA GLN A 162 -9.91 -10.12 -10.84
C GLN A 162 -8.70 -9.18 -10.93
N ARG A 163 -7.86 -9.13 -9.87
CA ARG A 163 -6.72 -8.20 -9.75
C ARG A 163 -5.84 -8.10 -11.00
N GLY A 164 -5.48 -9.22 -11.62
CA GLY A 164 -4.62 -9.22 -12.80
C GLY A 164 -5.29 -8.65 -14.05
N LYS A 165 -6.61 -8.80 -14.18
CA LYS A 165 -7.37 -8.22 -15.31
C LYS A 165 -7.50 -6.71 -15.15
N ILE A 166 -7.79 -6.26 -13.93
CA ILE A 166 -7.87 -4.83 -13.58
C ILE A 166 -6.50 -4.16 -13.74
N ALA A 167 -5.43 -4.80 -13.25
CA ALA A 167 -4.06 -4.31 -13.40
C ALA A 167 -3.66 -4.10 -14.87
N ARG A 168 -4.01 -5.05 -15.74
CA ARG A 168 -3.74 -4.94 -17.18
C ARG A 168 -4.53 -3.80 -17.83
N ALA A 169 -5.81 -3.66 -17.49
CA ALA A 169 -6.65 -2.57 -18.01
C ALA A 169 -6.11 -1.20 -17.56
N LEU A 170 -5.73 -1.08 -16.29
CA LEU A 170 -5.11 0.12 -15.73
C LEU A 170 -3.79 0.45 -16.44
N ALA A 171 -2.90 -0.52 -16.59
CA ALA A 171 -1.60 -0.31 -17.23
C ALA A 171 -1.73 0.13 -18.71
N ALA A 172 -2.73 -0.40 -19.44
CA ALA A 172 -3.02 0.02 -20.80
C ALA A 172 -3.46 1.49 -20.88
N LYS A 173 -4.34 1.93 -19.97
CA LYS A 173 -4.78 3.33 -19.91
C LYS A 173 -3.68 4.26 -19.41
N LEU A 174 -2.85 3.82 -18.47
CA LEU A 174 -1.66 4.54 -18.02
C LEU A 174 -0.63 4.75 -19.13
N ALA A 175 -0.39 3.74 -19.97
CA ALA A 175 0.52 3.87 -21.11
C ALA A 175 0.03 4.95 -22.10
N ILE A 176 -1.29 5.04 -22.32
CA ILE A 176 -1.87 6.08 -23.16
C ILE A 176 -1.74 7.45 -22.48
N ALA A 177 -2.11 7.56 -21.21
CA ALA A 177 -2.02 8.80 -20.44
C ALA A 177 -0.59 9.36 -20.41
N ALA A 178 0.40 8.52 -20.10
CA ALA A 178 1.80 8.93 -20.04
C ALA A 178 2.32 9.44 -21.40
N LYS A 179 1.92 8.82 -22.51
CA LYS A 179 2.28 9.29 -23.86
C LYS A 179 1.65 10.64 -24.19
N VAL A 180 0.39 10.84 -23.83
CA VAL A 180 -0.28 12.12 -24.09
C VAL A 180 0.31 13.24 -23.22
N ASP A 181 0.61 12.95 -21.94
CA ASP A 181 1.30 13.88 -21.05
C ASP A 181 2.69 14.26 -21.60
N ALA A 182 3.49 13.28 -22.05
CA ALA A 182 4.85 13.53 -22.53
C ALA A 182 4.91 14.27 -23.89
N PHE A 183 4.06 13.90 -24.85
CA PHE A 183 4.22 14.35 -26.24
C PHE A 183 3.22 15.43 -26.69
N THR A 184 2.05 15.51 -26.05
CA THR A 184 0.95 16.37 -26.56
C THR A 184 0.48 17.42 -25.54
N GLY A 185 0.53 17.12 -24.24
CA GLY A 185 0.05 18.00 -23.16
C GLY A 185 -1.46 18.22 -23.13
N ARG A 186 -2.25 17.55 -23.99
CA ARG A 186 -3.72 17.67 -23.99
C ARG A 186 -4.33 16.89 -22.84
N TYR A 187 -5.31 17.47 -22.15
CA TYR A 187 -6.04 16.78 -21.11
C TYR A 187 -7.13 15.87 -21.70
N ILE A 188 -7.00 14.57 -21.45
CA ILE A 188 -7.94 13.49 -21.78
C ILE A 188 -8.23 12.57 -20.58
N GLY A 189 -7.83 12.98 -19.38
CA GLY A 189 -7.85 12.17 -18.16
C GLY A 189 -9.25 11.64 -17.81
N ASP A 190 -10.28 12.48 -17.96
CA ASP A 190 -11.66 12.13 -17.62
C ASP A 190 -12.19 11.00 -18.51
N LYS A 191 -11.93 11.08 -19.83
CA LYS A 191 -12.32 10.05 -20.80
C LYS A 191 -11.61 8.73 -20.51
N LEU A 192 -10.30 8.77 -20.24
CA LEU A 192 -9.53 7.56 -19.91
C LEU A 192 -10.01 6.92 -18.60
N ARG A 193 -10.39 7.75 -17.62
CA ARG A 193 -10.93 7.29 -16.34
C ARG A 193 -12.30 6.64 -16.52
N GLU A 194 -13.18 7.23 -17.32
CA GLU A 194 -14.49 6.67 -17.63
C GLU A 194 -14.37 5.30 -18.32
N ASP A 195 -13.52 5.20 -19.35
CA ASP A 195 -13.24 3.95 -20.05
C ASP A 195 -12.70 2.86 -19.10
N LEU A 196 -11.78 3.25 -18.21
CA LEU A 196 -11.22 2.35 -17.21
C LEU A 196 -12.30 1.84 -16.25
N MET A 197 -13.17 2.72 -15.77
CA MET A 197 -14.24 2.37 -14.84
C MET A 197 -15.25 1.43 -15.48
N LYS A 198 -15.67 1.69 -16.73
CA LYS A 198 -16.52 0.77 -17.51
C LYS A 198 -15.88 -0.61 -17.59
N ARG A 199 -14.59 -0.68 -17.94
CA ARG A 199 -13.87 -1.95 -18.03
C ARG A 199 -13.73 -2.68 -16.70
N ILE A 200 -13.55 -1.96 -15.59
CA ILE A 200 -13.49 -2.55 -14.25
C ILE A 200 -14.84 -3.18 -13.89
N GLU A 201 -15.94 -2.50 -14.21
CA GLU A 201 -17.28 -2.99 -13.93
C GLU A 201 -17.60 -4.25 -14.75
N GLU A 202 -17.28 -4.25 -16.04
CA GLU A 202 -17.35 -5.45 -16.88
C GLU A 202 -16.58 -6.63 -16.27
N ILE A 203 -15.37 -6.41 -15.76
CA ILE A 203 -14.55 -7.46 -15.14
C ILE A 203 -15.21 -8.01 -13.88
N LYS A 204 -15.87 -7.17 -13.08
CA LYS A 204 -16.58 -7.60 -11.87
C LYS A 204 -17.79 -8.46 -12.24
N GLN A 205 -18.55 -8.05 -13.25
CA GLN A 205 -19.75 -8.75 -13.71
C GLN A 205 -19.44 -10.07 -14.41
N LEU A 206 -18.39 -10.10 -15.26
CA LEU A 206 -18.00 -11.31 -16.01
C LEU A 206 -17.30 -12.37 -15.14
N TYR A 207 -16.66 -11.97 -14.05
CA TYR A 207 -15.88 -12.87 -13.19
C TYR A 207 -16.28 -12.82 -11.71
N PRO A 208 -17.56 -13.08 -11.37
CA PRO A 208 -18.03 -13.01 -9.99
C PRO A 208 -17.44 -14.14 -9.14
N LYS A 209 -17.24 -15.32 -9.74
CA LYS A 209 -16.76 -16.52 -9.04
C LYS A 209 -15.26 -16.76 -9.29
N PRO A 210 -14.54 -17.33 -8.31
CA PRO A 210 -13.16 -17.74 -8.51
C PRO A 210 -13.09 -18.80 -9.63
N PRO A 211 -12.05 -18.75 -10.49
CA PRO A 211 -11.83 -19.80 -11.48
C PRO A 211 -11.66 -21.14 -10.76
N LYS A 212 -12.30 -22.19 -11.28
CA LYS A 212 -12.17 -23.55 -10.75
C LYS A 212 -10.67 -23.89 -10.68
N ARG A 213 -10.20 -24.20 -9.47
CA ARG A 213 -8.79 -24.55 -9.23
C ARG A 213 -8.52 -25.83 -10.02
N LYS A 214 -7.74 -25.76 -11.11
CA LYS A 214 -7.15 -26.98 -11.68
C LYS A 214 -6.32 -27.59 -10.56
N LEU A 215 -6.69 -28.79 -10.13
CA LEU A 215 -5.81 -29.63 -9.31
C LEU A 215 -4.56 -29.81 -10.16
N GLU A 216 -3.51 -29.03 -9.89
CA GLU A 216 -2.20 -29.33 -10.44
C GLU A 216 -1.85 -30.70 -9.86
N GLU A 217 -1.92 -31.75 -10.70
CA GLU A 217 -1.34 -33.05 -10.40
C GLU A 217 0.11 -32.77 -10.01
N ARG A 218 0.37 -32.78 -8.70
CA ARG A 218 1.73 -32.83 -8.20
C ARG A 218 2.28 -34.13 -8.77
N LYS A 219 3.03 -34.06 -9.86
CA LYS A 219 3.90 -35.15 -10.30
C LYS A 219 4.69 -35.53 -9.04
N ARG A 220 4.34 -36.68 -8.44
CA ARG A 220 5.11 -37.26 -7.36
C ARG A 220 6.51 -37.38 -7.91
N VAL A 221 7.43 -36.55 -7.43
CA VAL A 221 8.84 -36.81 -7.63
C VAL A 221 9.08 -38.12 -6.90
N GLU A 222 9.18 -39.22 -7.65
CA GLU A 222 9.67 -40.47 -7.10
C GLU A 222 11.03 -40.19 -6.49
N GLU A 223 11.09 -40.14 -5.16
CA GLU A 223 12.35 -40.27 -4.44
C GLU A 223 12.95 -41.60 -4.86
N LYS A 224 13.92 -41.56 -5.79
CA LYS A 224 14.83 -42.67 -6.05
C LYS A 224 15.53 -42.97 -4.73
N ARG A 225 15.00 -43.95 -3.99
CA ARG A 225 15.62 -44.51 -2.78
C ARG A 225 17.02 -44.98 -3.16
N VAL A 226 18.03 -44.22 -2.76
CA VAL A 226 19.43 -44.63 -2.86
C VAL A 226 19.60 -45.91 -2.01
N PRO A 227 20.08 -47.03 -2.56
CA PRO A 227 20.23 -48.25 -1.78
C PRO A 227 21.31 -48.04 -0.71
N LYS A 228 20.93 -48.17 0.57
CA LYS A 228 21.85 -48.14 1.72
C LYS A 228 22.92 -49.23 1.53
N ARG A 229 24.17 -48.82 1.27
CA ARG A 229 25.35 -49.69 1.31
C ARG A 229 25.41 -50.39 2.67
N LYS A 230 25.27 -51.72 2.69
CA LYS A 230 25.51 -52.56 3.87
C LYS A 230 26.96 -52.32 4.34
N LYS A 231 27.12 -51.69 5.51
CA LYS A 231 28.41 -51.65 6.22
C LYS A 231 28.82 -53.09 6.54
N ARG A 232 29.90 -53.56 5.91
CA ARG A 232 30.62 -54.79 6.28
C ARG A 232 31.04 -54.66 7.75
N ARG A 233 30.52 -55.53 8.62
CA ARG A 233 31.09 -55.79 9.95
C ARG A 233 32.48 -56.40 9.73
N LYS A 234 33.55 -55.70 10.12
CA LYS A 234 34.84 -56.33 10.35
C LYS A 234 34.77 -57.07 11.69
N ARG A 235 35.21 -58.32 11.67
CA ARG A 235 35.58 -59.12 12.84
C ARG A 235 36.83 -58.53 13.49
#